data_AF-A0A2E1X4B1-F1
#
_entry.id   AF-A0A2E1X4B1-F1
#
_cell.length_a   1.000
_cell.length_b   1.000
_cell.length_c   1.000
_cell.angle_alpha   90.00
_cell.angle_beta   90.00
_cell.angle_gamma   90.00
#
_symmetry.space_group_name_H-M   'P 1'
#
loop_
_entity.id
_entity.type
_entity.pdbx_description
1 polymer ?
#
loop_
_entity_poly.entity_id
_entity_poly.type
_entity_poly.pdbx_seq_one_letter_code
_entity_poly.pdbx_strand_id
1 'polypeptide(L)'
;MFRLSKNRITPTNLFDAMVVPFILLLLMTGCGTTNSTTDSSAPLSTSENEVSRESYTRILQQGQIVGYIGMKSATVIRGGSEITINLYNIYDQGFEILGSYNETGSTYRFTDSGPEKLGNFSTEQSFRQVTGIDGILEFKEGLQ
;
A
#
# COMPACT_ATOMS: atom_id res chain seq x y z
N MET A 1 33.29 -15.45 -46.71
CA MET A 1 34.76 -15.64 -46.65
C MET A 1 35.31 -14.62 -45.63
N PHE A 2 35.97 -15.10 -44.56
CA PHE A 2 36.78 -14.43 -43.48
C PHE A 2 36.17 -13.22 -42.71
N ARG A 3 35.73 -13.33 -41.43
CA ARG A 3 36.41 -13.47 -40.10
C ARG A 3 36.96 -12.17 -39.45
N LEU A 4 36.30 -11.79 -38.34
CA LEU A 4 36.76 -11.27 -37.02
C LEU A 4 37.82 -10.14 -36.95
N SER A 5 37.51 -9.08 -36.18
CA SER A 5 38.32 -8.75 -35.00
C SER A 5 37.54 -7.93 -33.96
N LYS A 6 37.74 -8.29 -32.69
CA LYS A 6 37.25 -7.65 -31.47
C LYS A 6 38.03 -6.36 -31.20
N ASN A 7 37.41 -5.40 -30.52
CA ASN A 7 38.06 -4.75 -29.38
C ASN A 7 37.01 -4.38 -28.32
N ARG A 8 37.03 -5.12 -27.22
CA ARG A 8 36.60 -4.68 -25.89
C ARG A 8 37.59 -3.63 -25.40
N ILE A 9 37.11 -2.61 -24.68
CA ILE A 9 37.57 -2.18 -23.35
C ILE A 9 36.40 -1.41 -22.71
N THR A 10 36.02 -1.83 -21.50
CA THR A 10 35.12 -1.17 -20.55
C THR A 10 36.00 -0.70 -19.36
N PRO A 11 35.43 -0.20 -18.25
CA PRO A 11 34.92 1.14 -17.92
C PRO A 11 35.90 1.89 -16.99
N THR A 12 35.61 3.15 -16.61
CA THR A 12 35.71 3.69 -15.23
C THR A 12 35.52 5.20 -15.25
N ASN A 13 34.65 5.69 -14.36
CA ASN A 13 34.84 6.86 -13.48
C ASN A 13 33.60 6.88 -12.57
N LEU A 14 33.66 6.38 -11.32
CA LEU A 14 34.18 7.10 -10.15
C LEU A 14 33.52 8.47 -10.01
N PHE A 15 32.31 8.49 -9.44
CA PHE A 15 31.94 9.57 -8.54
C PHE A 15 31.71 8.97 -7.16
N ASP A 16 32.60 9.40 -6.29
CA ASP A 16 32.81 8.96 -4.92
C ASP A 16 31.60 9.17 -4.03
N ALA A 17 31.54 8.25 -3.07
CA ALA A 17 30.80 8.34 -1.84
C ALA A 17 31.08 9.67 -1.10
N MET A 18 30.03 10.37 -0.70
CA MET A 18 30.12 11.37 0.36
C MET A 18 29.16 10.98 1.48
N VAL A 19 29.67 10.10 2.34
CA VAL A 19 29.17 9.83 3.69
C VAL A 19 29.58 11.01 4.57
N VAL A 20 28.62 11.77 5.09
CA VAL A 20 28.84 12.75 6.16
C VAL A 20 27.95 12.40 7.34
N PRO A 21 28.50 11.83 8.42
CA PRO A 21 27.87 11.82 9.73
C PRO A 21 28.58 12.88 10.58
N PHE A 22 27.90 13.98 10.89
CA PHE A 22 28.43 15.02 11.77
C PHE A 22 27.47 15.26 12.94
N ILE A 23 27.85 14.69 14.10
CA ILE A 23 27.75 15.27 15.47
C ILE A 23 26.31 15.49 15.99
N LEU A 24 25.72 14.73 16.92
CA LEU A 24 26.14 14.36 18.29
C LEU A 24 26.52 15.54 19.19
N LEU A 25 25.54 16.31 19.66
CA LEU A 25 25.61 17.09 20.91
C LEU A 25 24.22 17.66 21.23
N LEU A 26 23.58 17.15 22.29
CA LEU A 26 22.84 17.91 23.30
C LEU A 26 22.43 16.94 24.43
N LEU A 27 23.44 16.49 25.18
CA LEU A 27 23.27 16.14 26.59
C LEU A 27 23.48 17.44 27.37
N MET A 28 22.42 17.99 27.95
CA MET A 28 22.53 18.82 29.15
C MET A 28 21.45 18.41 30.15
N THR A 29 21.96 18.07 31.32
CA THR A 29 21.31 17.68 32.56
C THR A 29 20.37 18.73 33.12
N GLY A 30 19.30 18.28 33.77
CA GLY A 30 18.48 19.09 34.67
C GLY A 30 17.73 18.22 35.67
N CYS A 31 18.44 17.79 36.73
CA CYS A 31 17.84 17.21 37.93
C CYS A 31 17.27 18.36 38.78
N GLY A 32 15.99 18.27 39.16
CA GLY A 32 15.34 19.24 40.04
C GLY A 32 14.02 18.69 40.58
N THR A 33 14.05 18.12 41.78
CA THR A 33 12.87 17.78 42.58
C THR A 33 12.37 19.02 43.35
N THR A 34 11.08 19.34 43.27
CA THR A 34 10.15 19.41 44.43
C THR A 34 8.71 19.79 44.00
N ASN A 35 7.78 18.97 44.51
CA ASN A 35 6.40 19.22 44.95
C ASN A 35 5.31 19.82 44.05
N SER A 36 4.31 18.96 43.83
CA SER A 36 2.85 19.19 43.76
C SER A 36 2.35 20.54 43.22
N THR A 37 1.85 20.49 41.99
CA THR A 37 0.53 21.06 41.69
C THR A 37 -0.12 20.11 40.68
N THR A 38 -1.31 19.63 41.04
CA THR A 38 -2.21 18.90 40.16
C THR A 38 -2.59 19.82 39.01
N ASP A 39 -1.83 19.78 37.92
CA ASP A 39 -2.32 20.25 36.63
C ASP A 39 -2.89 19.03 35.91
N SER A 40 -4.22 19.01 35.85
CA SER A 40 -5.00 18.17 34.94
C SER A 40 -4.51 18.39 33.52
N SER A 41 -3.47 17.66 33.14
CA SER A 41 -3.17 17.38 31.76
C SER A 41 -4.32 16.50 31.29
N ALA A 42 -5.36 17.12 30.74
CA ALA A 42 -6.34 16.40 29.95
C ALA A 42 -5.54 15.47 29.01
N PRO A 43 -5.85 14.17 28.96
CA PRO A 43 -5.15 13.30 28.03
C PRO A 43 -5.37 13.91 26.65
N LEU A 44 -4.26 14.32 26.01
CA LEU A 44 -4.26 14.68 24.61
C LEU A 44 -4.77 13.42 23.92
N SER A 45 -6.05 13.41 23.55
CA SER A 45 -6.66 12.29 22.88
C SER A 45 -5.99 12.21 21.52
N THR A 46 -4.91 11.44 21.45
CA THR A 46 -4.32 10.97 20.22
C THR A 46 -5.45 10.24 19.52
N SER A 47 -6.10 10.92 18.58
CA SER A 47 -7.16 10.30 17.79
C SER A 47 -6.45 9.34 16.85
N GLU A 48 -6.21 8.14 17.35
CA GLU A 48 -5.41 7.13 16.66
C GLU A 48 -6.25 6.64 15.47
N ASN A 49 -5.70 6.78 14.27
CA ASN A 49 -6.34 6.19 13.08
C ASN A 49 -6.16 4.68 13.17
N GLU A 50 -7.25 3.92 13.12
CA GLU A 50 -7.22 2.46 13.16
C GLU A 50 -7.33 1.90 11.74
N VAL A 51 -6.49 0.92 11.39
CA VAL A 51 -6.58 0.19 10.13
C VAL A 51 -6.87 -1.28 10.45
N SER A 52 -7.96 -1.80 9.88
CA SER A 52 -8.39 -3.17 10.13
C SER A 52 -7.47 -4.20 9.48
N ARG A 53 -7.56 -5.44 9.96
CA ARG A 53 -6.96 -6.60 9.28
C ARG A 53 -7.64 -6.79 7.92
N GLU A 54 -6.85 -7.19 6.93
CA GLU A 54 -7.37 -7.48 5.59
C GLU A 54 -8.20 -8.77 5.60
N SER A 55 -9.41 -8.67 5.04
CA SER A 55 -10.23 -9.83 4.69
C SER A 55 -10.09 -10.10 3.19
N TYR A 56 -10.28 -11.34 2.75
CA TYR A 56 -10.04 -11.73 1.36
C TYR A 56 -11.23 -12.43 0.74
N THR A 57 -11.39 -12.24 -0.56
CA THR A 57 -12.29 -12.98 -1.45
C THR A 57 -11.43 -13.58 -2.57
N ARG A 58 -11.44 -14.90 -2.73
CA ARG A 58 -10.83 -15.56 -3.89
C ARG A 58 -11.77 -15.51 -5.08
N ILE A 59 -11.20 -15.33 -6.27
CA ILE A 59 -11.95 -15.27 -7.52
C ILE A 59 -11.56 -16.48 -8.34
N LEU A 60 -12.57 -17.24 -8.76
CA LEU A 60 -12.38 -18.45 -9.56
C LEU A 60 -12.95 -18.28 -10.95
N GLN A 61 -12.28 -18.87 -11.94
CA GLN A 61 -12.78 -19.08 -13.28
C GLN A 61 -12.73 -20.57 -13.56
N GLN A 62 -13.88 -21.18 -13.88
CA GLN A 62 -13.97 -22.63 -14.15
C GLN A 62 -13.37 -23.50 -13.02
N GLY A 63 -13.55 -23.08 -11.76
CA GLY A 63 -13.01 -23.78 -10.59
C GLY A 63 -11.52 -23.55 -10.29
N GLN A 64 -10.81 -22.75 -11.10
CA GLN A 64 -9.41 -22.38 -10.86
C GLN A 64 -9.34 -20.97 -10.28
N ILE A 65 -8.51 -20.75 -9.26
CA ILE A 65 -8.28 -19.40 -8.71
C ILE A 65 -7.58 -18.57 -9.78
N VAL A 66 -8.08 -17.37 -10.05
CA VAL A 66 -7.49 -16.42 -11.02
C VAL A 66 -7.07 -15.10 -10.39
N GLY A 67 -7.38 -14.89 -9.11
CA GLY A 67 -6.94 -13.73 -8.34
C GLY A 67 -7.70 -13.59 -7.03
N TYR A 68 -7.46 -12.47 -6.34
CA TYR A 68 -8.10 -12.18 -5.07
C TYR A 68 -8.52 -10.71 -4.99
N ILE A 69 -9.51 -10.44 -4.14
CA ILE A 69 -9.82 -9.10 -3.66
C ILE A 69 -9.57 -9.09 -2.16
N GLY A 70 -8.73 -8.17 -1.70
CA GLY A 70 -8.55 -7.89 -0.27
C GLY A 70 -9.27 -6.63 0.13
N MET A 71 -9.97 -6.64 1.27
CA MET A 71 -10.69 -5.49 1.82
C MET A 71 -10.06 -5.08 3.15
N LYS A 72 -9.74 -3.78 3.25
CA LYS A 72 -9.30 -3.11 4.47
C LYS A 72 -10.22 -1.95 4.78
N SER A 73 -10.45 -1.73 6.06
CA SER A 73 -11.18 -0.56 6.58
C SER A 73 -10.19 0.33 7.31
N ALA A 74 -10.23 1.63 7.03
CA ALA A 74 -9.48 2.62 7.78
C ALA A 74 -10.47 3.55 8.48
N THR A 75 -10.39 3.62 9.80
CA THR A 75 -11.16 4.53 10.62
C THR A 75 -10.32 5.75 10.95
N VAL A 76 -10.81 6.93 10.57
CA VAL A 76 -10.14 8.21 10.78
C VAL A 76 -11.05 9.12 11.60
N ILE A 77 -10.52 9.66 12.69
CA ILE A 77 -11.23 10.66 13.49
C ILE A 77 -10.85 12.05 12.98
N ARG A 78 -11.84 12.79 12.46
CA ARG A 78 -11.65 14.16 11.96
C ARG A 78 -12.67 15.09 12.61
N GLY A 79 -12.18 16.05 13.39
CA GLY A 79 -13.04 17.07 14.03
C GLY A 79 -14.03 16.50 15.04
N GLY A 80 -13.71 15.37 15.68
CA GLY A 80 -14.58 14.66 16.61
C GLY A 80 -15.60 13.72 15.95
N SER A 81 -15.60 13.61 14.62
CA SER A 81 -16.38 12.60 13.90
C SER A 81 -15.51 11.44 13.44
N GLU A 82 -16.02 10.23 13.59
CA GLU A 82 -15.40 9.00 13.10
C GLU A 82 -15.84 8.76 11.65
N ILE A 83 -14.88 8.53 10.75
CA ILE A 83 -15.11 8.21 9.35
C ILE A 83 -14.42 6.89 9.03
N THR A 84 -15.19 5.88 8.67
CA THR A 84 -14.66 4.60 8.16
C THR A 84 -14.61 4.64 6.64
N ILE A 85 -13.49 4.22 6.06
CA ILE A 85 -13.25 4.14 4.62
C ILE A 85 -12.88 2.71 4.29
N ASN A 86 -13.64 2.03 3.42
CA ASN A 86 -13.22 0.75 2.87
C ASN A 86 -12.41 0.92 1.58
N LEU A 87 -11.27 0.23 1.53
CA LEU A 87 -10.39 0.11 0.37
C LEU A 87 -10.33 -1.35 -0.04
N TYR A 88 -10.45 -1.59 -1.35
CA TYR A 88 -10.40 -2.92 -1.94
C TYR A 88 -9.20 -3.01 -2.87
N ASN A 89 -8.25 -3.88 -2.55
CA ASN A 89 -7.10 -4.18 -3.40
C ASN A 89 -7.39 -5.40 -4.26
N ILE A 90 -6.99 -5.35 -5.53
CA ILE A 90 -7.09 -6.45 -6.48
C ILE A 90 -5.71 -7.08 -6.62
N TYR A 91 -5.65 -8.38 -6.38
CA TYR A 91 -4.43 -9.17 -6.41
C TYR A 91 -4.47 -10.22 -7.52
N ASP A 92 -3.30 -10.52 -8.09
CA ASP A 92 -3.11 -11.69 -8.96
C ASP A 92 -3.05 -13.00 -8.14
N GLN A 93 -2.78 -14.13 -8.81
CA GLN A 93 -2.63 -15.43 -8.14
C GLN A 93 -1.41 -15.49 -7.19
N GLY A 94 -0.39 -14.66 -7.41
CA GLY A 94 0.83 -14.56 -6.61
C GLY A 94 0.74 -13.57 -5.45
N PHE A 95 -0.43 -12.96 -5.21
CA PHE A 95 -0.64 -11.86 -4.24
C PHE A 95 0.13 -10.57 -4.58
N GLU A 96 0.42 -10.33 -5.86
CA GLU A 96 0.86 -9.03 -6.34
C GLU A 96 -0.35 -8.09 -6.51
N ILE A 97 -0.25 -6.85 -6.01
CA ILE A 97 -1.32 -5.86 -6.13
C ILE A 97 -1.32 -5.29 -7.55
N LEU A 98 -2.39 -5.57 -8.30
CA LEU A 98 -2.57 -5.09 -9.66
C LEU A 98 -3.34 -3.76 -9.74
N GLY A 99 -4.11 -3.45 -8.69
CA GLY A 99 -4.95 -2.26 -8.66
C GLY A 99 -5.83 -2.21 -7.42
N SER A 100 -6.74 -1.24 -7.40
CA SER A 100 -7.66 -1.06 -6.30
C SER A 100 -8.98 -0.41 -6.74
N TYR A 101 -9.99 -0.51 -5.88
CA TYR A 101 -11.20 0.30 -5.97
C TYR A 101 -11.70 0.68 -4.57
N ASN A 102 -12.62 1.64 -4.50
CA ASN A 102 -13.25 2.08 -3.25
C ASN A 102 -14.75 1.79 -3.23
N GLU A 103 -15.44 2.15 -2.14
CA GLU A 103 -16.89 1.95 -1.97
C GLU A 103 -17.76 2.57 -3.07
N THR A 104 -17.29 3.65 -3.70
CA THR A 104 -17.99 4.30 -4.82
C THR A 104 -17.73 3.63 -6.17
N GLY A 105 -16.91 2.57 -6.18
CA GLY A 105 -16.48 1.87 -7.37
C GLY A 105 -15.37 2.56 -8.15
N SER A 106 -14.75 3.63 -7.63
CA SER A 106 -13.64 4.30 -8.33
C SER A 106 -12.45 3.36 -8.44
N THR A 107 -12.17 2.87 -9.65
CA THR A 107 -11.20 1.80 -9.92
C THR A 107 -9.91 2.36 -10.51
N TYR A 108 -8.79 1.83 -10.04
CA TYR A 108 -7.44 2.18 -10.46
C TYR A 108 -6.65 0.91 -10.81
N ARG A 109 -5.86 0.96 -11.89
CA ARG A 109 -4.83 -0.03 -12.20
C ARG A 109 -3.47 0.52 -11.79
N PHE A 110 -2.62 -0.31 -11.20
CA PHE A 110 -1.27 0.08 -10.88
C PHE A 110 -0.33 -0.29 -12.03
N THR A 111 0.45 0.68 -12.48
CA THR A 111 1.42 0.54 -13.57
C THR A 111 2.78 1.04 -13.09
N ASP A 112 3.83 0.80 -13.87
CA ASP A 112 5.17 1.33 -13.59
C ASP A 112 5.20 2.87 -13.52
N SER A 113 4.25 3.54 -14.18
CA SER A 113 4.10 5.00 -14.18
C SER A 113 3.27 5.54 -13.01
N GLY A 114 2.70 4.64 -12.19
CA GLY A 114 1.80 4.96 -11.08
C GLY A 114 0.36 4.50 -11.31
N PRO A 115 -0.57 4.87 -10.41
CA PRO A 115 -1.98 4.51 -10.51
C PRO A 115 -2.71 5.21 -11.66
N GLU A 116 -3.32 4.43 -12.54
CA GLU A 116 -4.17 4.90 -13.64
C GLU A 116 -5.64 4.73 -13.27
N LYS A 117 -6.44 5.80 -13.32
CA LYS A 117 -7.89 5.70 -13.09
C LYS A 117 -8.59 5.11 -14.31
N LEU A 118 -9.25 3.97 -14.13
CA LEU A 118 -9.98 3.30 -15.21
C LEU A 118 -11.43 3.77 -15.33
N GLY A 119 -12.06 4.15 -14.22
CA GLY A 119 -13.46 4.55 -14.19
C GLY A 119 -14.13 4.25 -12.86
N ASN A 120 -15.47 4.16 -12.89
CA ASN A 120 -16.27 3.76 -11.74
C ASN A 120 -17.05 2.49 -12.09
N PHE A 121 -16.81 1.40 -11.38
CA PHE A 121 -17.32 0.07 -11.72
C PHE A 121 -17.84 -0.68 -10.48
N SER A 122 -18.66 -1.71 -10.71
CA SER A 122 -18.99 -2.68 -9.64
C SER A 122 -17.74 -3.47 -9.22
N THR A 123 -17.81 -4.23 -8.12
CA THR A 123 -16.72 -5.11 -7.67
C THR A 123 -16.21 -6.03 -8.78
N GLU A 124 -17.13 -6.77 -9.42
CA GLU A 124 -16.75 -7.71 -10.48
C GLU A 124 -16.13 -6.97 -11.67
N GLN A 125 -16.76 -5.88 -12.11
CA GLN A 125 -16.24 -5.11 -13.24
C GLN A 125 -14.90 -4.46 -12.91
N SER A 126 -14.68 -3.97 -11.68
CA SER A 126 -13.39 -3.46 -11.23
C SER A 126 -12.30 -4.51 -11.38
N PHE A 127 -12.57 -5.74 -10.94
CA PHE A 127 -11.64 -6.85 -11.10
C PHE A 127 -11.32 -7.12 -12.57
N ARG A 128 -12.33 -7.16 -13.45
CA ARG A 128 -12.14 -7.37 -14.89
C ARG A 128 -11.34 -6.24 -15.54
N GLN A 129 -11.67 -5.00 -15.20
CA GLN A 129 -10.98 -3.83 -15.76
C GLN A 129 -9.52 -3.81 -15.31
N VAL A 130 -9.20 -4.19 -14.08
CA VAL A 130 -7.79 -4.24 -13.62
C VAL A 130 -7.04 -5.41 -14.25
N THR A 131 -7.61 -6.62 -14.23
CA THR A 131 -6.90 -7.87 -14.60
C THR A 131 -6.98 -8.24 -16.09
N GLY A 132 -7.98 -7.74 -16.81
CA GLY A 132 -8.29 -8.16 -18.18
C GLY A 132 -8.93 -9.56 -18.28
N ILE A 133 -9.37 -10.16 -17.17
CA ILE A 133 -9.95 -11.51 -17.16
C ILE A 133 -11.45 -11.46 -17.48
N ASP A 134 -11.83 -12.09 -18.59
CA ASP A 134 -13.21 -12.22 -19.05
C ASP A 134 -13.84 -13.57 -18.69
N GLY A 135 -15.13 -13.77 -19.00
CA GLY A 135 -15.85 -15.03 -18.77
C GLY A 135 -16.47 -15.15 -17.37
N ILE A 136 -17.08 -16.29 -17.05
CA ILE A 136 -17.82 -16.46 -15.78
C ILE A 136 -16.85 -16.52 -14.60
N LEU A 137 -17.07 -15.65 -13.61
CA LEU A 137 -16.28 -15.56 -12.38
C LEU A 137 -17.12 -15.95 -11.17
N GLU A 138 -16.50 -16.67 -10.25
CA GLU A 138 -17.07 -17.01 -8.94
C GLU A 138 -16.30 -16.27 -7.84
N PHE A 139 -17.00 -15.56 -6.97
CA PHE A 139 -16.42 -14.84 -5.84
C PHE A 139 -16.71 -15.63 -4.56
N LYS A 140 -15.67 -16.11 -3.89
CA LYS A 140 -15.79 -16.90 -2.65
C LYS A 140 -15.01 -16.24 -1.53
N GLU A 141 -15.65 -16.06 -0.38
CA GLU A 141 -15.00 -15.49 0.79
C GLU A 141 -13.87 -16.39 1.32
N GLY A 142 -12.83 -15.76 1.84
CA GLY A 142 -11.66 -16.41 2.41
C GLY A 142 -10.61 -16.83 1.39
N LEU A 143 -9.44 -17.21 1.92
CA LEU A 143 -8.28 -17.67 1.16
C LEU A 143 -8.31 -19.16 0.82
N GLN A 144 -9.12 -19.97 1.51
CA GLN A 144 -9.23 -21.43 1.36
C GLN A 144 -10.68 -21.88 1.19
#